data_AF-A0A821H9S7-F1
#
_entry.id   AF-A0A821H9S7-F1
#
_cell.length_a   1.000
_cell.length_b   1.000
_cell.length_c   1.000
_cell.angle_alpha   90.00
_cell.angle_beta   90.00
_cell.angle_gamma   90.00
#
_symmetry.space_group_name_H-M   'P 1'
#
loop_
_entity.id
_entity.type
_entity.pdbx_description
1 polymer ?
#
loop_
_entity_poly.entity_id
_entity_poly.type
_entity_poly.pdbx_seq_one_letter_code
_entity_poly.pdbx_strand_id
1 'polypeptide(L)'
;MVVRLRTICFSSFLILIILSLYVIWPWFHAAYVWRQSTIKSLNFSTTSLLNNTNSQVPRILHQTYRDIHSIPFKWQQASNSCRTFHSDYKYYLWTDKEGRSLIEKEFPCILSTFDSYPYDIQRADVIRLVVLYVYGGIYLDLDIICLKPLDKLLNYEFILPQTKPVGLSNDFIVAKPRHPFLLQILNDLPKFNRNFFTKYPTVMFSTGPMFLTHEASSYPNRSSLDIISPVLYGKYVYNSSYSLFRHLKG
;
A
#
# COMPACT_ATOMS: atom_id res chain seq x y z
N MET A 1 51.62 3.83 17.36
CA MET A 1 50.72 2.83 16.74
C MET A 1 49.41 2.65 17.51
N VAL A 2 49.43 2.52 18.85
CA VAL A 2 48.26 2.29 19.71
C VAL A 2 47.21 3.43 19.71
N VAL A 3 47.66 4.69 19.65
CA VAL A 3 46.74 5.86 19.62
C VAL A 3 45.92 5.91 18.33
N ARG A 4 46.54 5.62 17.16
CA ARG A 4 45.87 5.57 15.85
C ARG A 4 44.79 4.47 15.79
N LEU A 5 45.04 3.29 16.39
CA LEU A 5 44.04 2.22 16.46
C LEU A 5 42.83 2.60 17.32
N ARG A 6 43.03 3.28 18.44
CA ARG A 6 41.94 3.73 19.33
C ARG A 6 41.05 4.77 18.65
N THR A 7 41.63 5.73 17.94
CA THR A 7 40.86 6.74 17.19
C THR A 7 40.05 6.09 16.06
N ILE A 8 40.65 5.14 15.31
CA ILE A 8 39.97 4.40 14.25
C ILE A 8 38.79 3.58 14.80
N CYS A 9 38.97 2.84 15.90
CA CYS A 9 37.88 2.09 16.54
C CYS A 9 36.75 3.01 17.04
N PHE A 10 37.08 4.18 17.60
CA PHE A 10 36.07 5.13 18.06
C PHE A 10 35.28 5.75 16.91
N SER A 11 35.95 6.12 15.80
CA SER A 11 35.27 6.60 14.59
C SER A 11 34.41 5.52 13.93
N SER A 12 34.87 4.26 13.89
CA SER A 12 34.10 3.14 13.36
C SER A 12 32.87 2.83 14.22
N PHE A 13 32.99 2.92 15.55
CA PHE A 13 31.87 2.76 16.48
C PHE A 13 30.84 3.89 16.33
N LEU A 14 31.30 5.14 16.18
CA LEU A 14 30.41 6.28 15.93
C LEU A 14 29.69 6.16 14.58
N ILE A 15 30.37 5.70 13.53
CA ILE A 15 29.76 5.41 12.23
C ILE A 15 28.70 4.31 12.36
N LEU A 16 28.98 3.24 13.12
CA LEU A 16 28.00 2.17 13.36
C LEU A 16 26.79 2.66 14.16
N ILE A 17 26.96 3.57 15.12
CA ILE A 17 25.84 4.22 15.84
C ILE A 17 25.04 5.13 14.91
N ILE A 18 25.70 5.93 14.08
CA ILE A 18 25.01 6.81 13.13
C ILE A 18 24.27 5.97 12.09
N LEU A 19 24.87 4.90 11.57
CA LEU A 19 24.23 3.97 10.66
C LEU A 19 23.06 3.23 11.33
N SER A 20 23.20 2.83 12.60
CA SER A 20 22.09 2.21 13.33
C SER A 20 20.96 3.21 13.56
N LEU A 21 21.25 4.46 13.90
CA LEU A 21 20.23 5.51 13.99
C LEU A 21 19.59 5.82 12.63
N TYR A 22 20.33 5.82 11.53
CA TYR A 22 19.75 6.07 10.20
C TYR A 22 18.96 4.89 9.63
N VAL A 23 19.38 3.66 9.91
CA VAL A 23 18.79 2.45 9.34
C VAL A 23 17.74 1.84 10.24
N ILE A 24 17.95 1.81 11.55
CA ILE A 24 17.12 1.08 12.54
C ILE A 24 16.05 1.99 13.15
N TRP A 25 16.38 3.25 13.45
CA TRP A 25 15.44 4.20 14.07
C TRP A 25 14.15 4.40 13.27
N PRO A 26 14.15 4.52 11.92
CA PRO A 26 12.90 4.66 11.17
C PRO A 26 11.96 3.47 11.36
N TRP A 27 12.48 2.24 11.48
CA TRP A 27 11.65 1.05 11.75
C TRP A 27 11.08 1.09 13.16
N PHE A 28 11.90 1.39 14.18
CA PHE A 28 11.43 1.45 15.56
C PHE A 28 10.42 2.58 15.75
N HIS A 29 10.67 3.75 15.16
CA HIS A 29 9.77 4.88 15.24
C HIS A 29 8.45 4.58 14.52
N ALA A 30 8.49 4.07 13.28
CA ALA A 30 7.28 3.67 12.57
C ALA A 30 6.51 2.58 13.33
N ALA A 31 7.20 1.57 13.89
CA ALA A 31 6.56 0.52 14.67
C ALA A 31 5.98 1.01 16.01
N TYR A 32 6.67 1.94 16.68
CA TYR A 32 6.21 2.55 17.92
C TYR A 32 4.99 3.42 17.68
N VAL A 33 5.04 4.32 16.68
CA VAL A 33 3.90 5.19 16.35
C VAL A 33 2.72 4.36 15.83
N TRP A 34 3.00 3.31 15.05
CA TRP A 34 1.98 2.34 14.62
C TRP A 34 1.34 1.61 15.79
N ARG A 35 2.12 1.14 16.77
CA ARG A 35 1.57 0.44 17.93
C ARG A 35 0.67 1.34 18.79
N GLN A 36 0.96 2.64 18.80
CA GLN A 36 0.17 3.65 19.48
C GLN A 36 -1.02 4.15 18.62
N SER A 37 -1.09 3.79 17.33
CA SER A 37 -2.13 4.31 16.44
C SER A 37 -3.46 3.59 16.72
N THR A 38 -4.45 4.35 17.17
CA THR A 38 -5.83 3.89 17.37
C THR A 38 -6.57 3.88 16.03
N ILE A 39 -6.07 3.13 15.05
CA ILE A 39 -6.78 2.96 13.78
C ILE A 39 -7.75 1.79 13.95
N LYS A 40 -9.02 2.01 13.56
CA LYS A 40 -10.09 1.05 13.78
C LYS A 40 -9.85 -0.20 12.92
N SER A 41 -9.70 -1.36 13.56
CA SER A 41 -9.66 -2.63 12.86
C SER A 41 -11.09 -3.07 12.50
N LEU A 42 -11.32 -3.32 11.22
CA LEU A 42 -12.53 -3.93 10.73
C LEU A 42 -12.57 -5.39 11.16
N ASN A 43 -13.56 -5.71 11.98
CA ASN A 43 -14.00 -7.07 12.25
C ASN A 43 -15.47 -7.11 11.83
N PHE A 44 -15.79 -7.89 10.79
CA PHE A 44 -17.18 -8.09 10.42
C PHE A 44 -17.84 -8.97 11.49
N SER A 45 -18.40 -8.36 12.52
CA SER A 45 -19.44 -9.01 13.32
C SER A 45 -20.63 -9.29 12.40
N THR A 46 -21.28 -10.43 12.59
CA THR A 46 -22.36 -10.98 11.75
C THR A 46 -23.62 -10.10 11.67
N THR A 47 -23.66 -8.94 12.31
CA THR A 47 -24.85 -8.10 12.48
C THR A 47 -24.65 -6.69 11.96
N SER A 48 -24.89 -6.50 10.67
CA SER A 48 -25.61 -5.33 10.11
C SER A 48 -25.72 -5.49 8.60
N LEU A 49 -26.83 -6.09 8.18
CA LEU A 49 -27.31 -6.17 6.80
C LEU A 49 -27.87 -4.82 6.30
N LEU A 50 -27.30 -3.70 6.76
CA LEU A 50 -27.72 -2.40 6.26
C LEU A 50 -26.90 -2.10 5.01
N ASN A 51 -27.49 -2.42 3.86
CA ASN A 51 -27.15 -1.82 2.58
C ASN A 51 -27.36 -0.31 2.72
N ASN A 52 -26.33 0.40 3.15
CA ASN A 52 -26.36 1.85 3.14
C ASN A 52 -26.34 2.28 1.67
N THR A 53 -27.39 2.97 1.23
CA THR A 53 -27.57 3.35 -0.18
C THR A 53 -26.60 4.43 -0.65
N ASN A 54 -25.82 5.01 0.27
CA ASN A 54 -24.77 6.00 -0.01
C ASN A 54 -23.38 5.40 0.23
N SER A 55 -22.92 4.54 -0.68
CA SER A 55 -21.52 4.10 -0.74
C SER A 55 -20.60 5.31 -0.93
N GLN A 56 -19.56 5.41 -0.09
CA GLN A 56 -18.53 6.46 -0.20
C GLN A 56 -17.54 6.16 -1.34
N VAL A 57 -17.40 4.87 -1.68
CA VAL A 57 -16.43 4.36 -2.66
C VAL A 57 -17.19 3.89 -3.90
N PRO A 58 -16.79 4.31 -5.11
CA PRO A 58 -17.43 3.88 -6.34
C PRO A 58 -17.13 2.40 -6.65
N ARG A 59 -18.07 1.72 -7.33
CA ARG A 59 -17.94 0.32 -7.78
C ARG A 59 -16.97 0.18 -8.95
N ILE A 60 -15.67 0.36 -8.67
CA ILE A 60 -14.59 0.25 -9.66
C ILE A 60 -13.48 -0.63 -9.09
N LEU A 61 -13.09 -1.64 -9.85
CA LEU A 61 -11.92 -2.49 -9.58
C LEU A 61 -10.74 -2.02 -10.45
N HIS A 62 -9.63 -1.77 -9.79
CA HIS A 62 -8.37 -1.36 -10.41
C HIS A 62 -7.28 -2.39 -10.15
N GLN A 63 -6.53 -2.72 -11.19
CA GLN A 63 -5.30 -3.49 -11.08
C GLN A 63 -4.24 -2.84 -11.97
N THR A 64 -2.97 -3.09 -11.69
CA THR A 64 -1.85 -2.60 -12.53
C THR A 64 -0.98 -3.74 -12.98
N TYR A 65 -0.45 -3.63 -14.20
CA TYR A 65 0.58 -4.53 -14.68
C TYR A 65 1.40 -3.89 -15.79
N ARG A 66 2.63 -4.35 -16.01
CA ARG A 66 3.52 -3.76 -17.02
C ARG A 66 2.88 -3.63 -18.41
N ASP A 67 2.22 -4.70 -18.87
CA ASP A 67 1.60 -4.81 -20.19
C ASP A 67 0.52 -5.90 -20.20
N ILE A 68 -0.60 -5.62 -20.86
CA ILE A 68 -1.80 -6.49 -20.85
C ILE A 68 -1.58 -7.88 -21.46
N HIS A 69 -0.61 -8.05 -22.36
CA HIS A 69 -0.39 -9.31 -23.07
C HIS A 69 0.57 -10.25 -22.34
N SER A 70 1.25 -9.78 -21.29
CA SER A 70 2.31 -10.51 -20.58
C SER A 70 1.91 -10.98 -19.17
N ILE A 71 0.63 -10.93 -18.81
CA ILE A 71 0.15 -11.33 -17.50
C ILE A 71 0.25 -12.87 -17.36
N PRO A 72 0.94 -13.42 -16.35
CA PRO A 72 0.97 -14.85 -16.10
C PRO A 72 -0.42 -15.44 -15.89
N PHE A 73 -0.66 -16.64 -16.43
CA PHE A 73 -1.95 -17.32 -16.35
C PHE A 73 -2.49 -17.44 -14.91
N LYS A 74 -1.63 -17.77 -13.94
CA LYS A 74 -2.01 -17.85 -12.51
C LYS A 74 -2.62 -16.54 -11.99
N TRP A 75 -2.09 -15.40 -12.44
CA TRP A 75 -2.55 -14.06 -12.05
C TRP A 75 -3.79 -13.63 -12.82
N GLN A 76 -3.94 -14.05 -14.07
CA GLN A 76 -5.21 -13.88 -14.79
C GLN A 76 -6.35 -14.62 -14.09
N GLN A 77 -6.11 -15.85 -13.61
CA GLN A 77 -7.10 -16.61 -12.84
C GLN A 77 -7.46 -15.92 -11.52
N ALA A 78 -6.48 -15.38 -10.81
CA ALA A 78 -6.70 -14.65 -9.57
C ALA A 78 -7.51 -13.36 -9.80
N SER A 79 -7.10 -12.52 -10.76
CA SER A 79 -7.89 -11.37 -11.23
C SER A 79 -9.32 -11.76 -11.60
N ASN A 80 -9.49 -12.86 -12.35
CA ASN A 80 -10.81 -13.31 -12.78
C ASN A 80 -11.70 -13.71 -11.60
N SER A 81 -11.16 -14.32 -10.54
CA SER A 81 -11.93 -14.63 -9.34
C SER A 81 -12.56 -13.39 -8.72
N CYS A 82 -11.83 -12.27 -8.70
CA CYS A 82 -12.33 -10.99 -8.21
C CYS A 82 -13.38 -10.40 -9.14
N ARG A 83 -13.15 -10.40 -10.46
CA ARG A 83 -14.13 -9.87 -11.41
C ARG A 83 -15.45 -10.65 -11.41
N THR A 84 -15.39 -11.98 -11.21
CA THR A 84 -16.60 -12.82 -11.13
C THR A 84 -17.49 -12.44 -9.94
N PHE A 85 -16.90 -12.16 -8.78
CA PHE A 85 -17.67 -11.69 -7.61
C PHE A 85 -18.25 -10.28 -7.77
N HIS A 86 -17.75 -9.50 -8.72
CA HIS A 86 -18.03 -8.07 -8.88
C HIS A 86 -18.35 -7.74 -10.35
N SER A 87 -19.23 -8.54 -10.96
CA SER A 87 -19.57 -8.39 -12.38
C SER A 87 -20.29 -7.08 -12.71
N ASP A 88 -20.87 -6.42 -11.71
CA ASP A 88 -21.48 -5.10 -11.78
C ASP A 88 -20.49 -3.93 -11.58
N TYR A 89 -19.21 -4.22 -11.28
CA TYR A 89 -18.19 -3.19 -11.09
C TYR A 89 -17.52 -2.87 -12.43
N LYS A 90 -17.13 -1.61 -12.62
CA LYS A 90 -16.22 -1.28 -13.72
C LYS A 90 -14.85 -1.87 -13.43
N TYR A 91 -14.19 -2.41 -14.45
CA TYR A 91 -12.84 -2.97 -14.31
C TYR A 91 -11.84 -2.21 -15.18
N TYR A 92 -10.71 -1.82 -14.60
CA TYR A 92 -9.59 -1.22 -15.31
C TYR A 92 -8.29 -1.92 -14.93
N LEU A 93 -7.55 -2.35 -15.96
CA LEU A 93 -6.16 -2.77 -15.83
C LEU A 93 -5.28 -1.65 -16.40
N TRP A 94 -4.44 -1.07 -15.55
CA TRP A 94 -3.56 0.04 -15.93
C TRP A 94 -2.18 -0.47 -16.29
N THR A 95 -1.72 -0.15 -17.50
CA THR A 95 -0.34 -0.37 -17.92
C THR A 95 0.62 0.66 -17.35
N ASP A 96 1.92 0.38 -17.37
CA ASP A 96 2.94 1.36 -16.94
C ASP A 96 2.84 2.67 -17.74
N LYS A 97 2.56 2.57 -19.04
CA LYS A 97 2.38 3.71 -19.94
C LYS A 97 1.15 4.55 -19.56
N GLU A 98 0.01 3.89 -19.34
CA GLU A 98 -1.23 4.58 -18.96
C GLU A 98 -1.12 5.20 -17.56
N GLY A 99 -0.51 4.49 -16.62
CA GLY A 99 -0.23 4.97 -15.27
C GLY A 99 0.66 6.21 -15.28
N ARG A 100 1.78 6.18 -16.02
CA ARG A 100 2.64 7.37 -16.18
C ARG A 100 1.88 8.54 -16.82
N SER A 101 1.10 8.29 -17.87
CA SER A 101 0.31 9.33 -18.55
C SER A 101 -0.73 9.96 -17.61
N LEU A 102 -1.34 9.17 -16.72
CA LEU A 102 -2.26 9.68 -15.71
C LEU A 102 -1.55 10.57 -14.69
N ILE A 103 -0.35 10.18 -14.25
CA ILE A 103 0.47 10.97 -13.31
C ILE A 103 0.88 12.30 -13.95
N GLU A 104 1.36 12.27 -15.20
CA GLU A 104 1.73 13.48 -15.95
C GLU A 104 0.57 14.46 -16.05
N LYS A 105 -0.66 13.95 -16.23
CA LYS A 105 -1.87 14.77 -16.31
C LYS A 105 -2.33 15.32 -14.96
N GLU A 106 -2.43 14.47 -13.93
CA GLU A 106 -3.11 14.81 -12.66
C GLU A 106 -2.14 15.30 -11.59
N PHE A 107 -0.87 14.90 -11.64
CA PHE A 107 0.19 15.25 -10.69
C PHE A 107 1.52 15.55 -11.38
N PRO A 108 1.59 16.56 -12.27
CA PRO A 108 2.83 16.90 -12.97
C PRO A 108 3.99 17.25 -12.01
N CYS A 109 3.66 17.74 -10.80
CA CYS A 109 4.65 18.09 -9.77
C CYS A 109 5.46 16.89 -9.24
N ILE A 110 4.94 15.66 -9.32
CA ILE A 110 5.66 14.45 -8.87
C ILE A 110 6.24 13.64 -10.03
N LEU A 111 6.01 14.04 -11.28
CA LEU A 111 6.41 13.26 -12.46
C LEU A 111 7.92 13.01 -12.50
N SER A 112 8.73 14.04 -12.19
CA SER A 112 10.19 13.89 -12.12
C SER A 112 10.63 12.90 -11.04
N THR A 113 9.94 12.88 -9.90
CA THR A 113 10.18 11.92 -8.83
C THR A 113 9.80 10.51 -9.28
N PHE A 114 8.63 10.36 -9.89
CA PHE A 114 8.14 9.10 -10.44
C PHE A 114 9.09 8.48 -11.47
N ASP A 115 9.58 9.30 -12.41
CA ASP A 115 10.50 8.86 -13.46
C ASP A 115 11.89 8.50 -12.91
N SER A 116 12.28 9.10 -11.78
CA SER A 116 13.58 8.84 -11.15
C SER A 116 13.66 7.53 -10.37
N TYR A 117 12.53 6.86 -10.08
CA TYR A 117 12.56 5.64 -9.27
C TYR A 117 13.36 4.53 -9.96
N PRO A 118 14.29 3.86 -9.24
CA PRO A 118 15.13 2.82 -9.85
C PRO A 118 14.38 1.51 -10.13
N TYR A 119 13.25 1.25 -9.49
CA TYR A 119 12.55 -0.04 -9.60
C TYR A 119 11.10 0.11 -10.06
N ASP A 120 10.66 -0.79 -10.97
CA ASP A 120 9.29 -0.80 -11.51
C ASP A 120 8.22 -0.90 -10.41
N ILE A 121 8.50 -1.66 -9.35
CA ILE A 121 7.56 -1.80 -8.23
C ILE A 121 7.28 -0.47 -7.52
N GLN A 122 8.24 0.47 -7.46
CA GLN A 122 8.00 1.80 -6.91
C GLN A 122 7.04 2.60 -7.78
N ARG A 123 7.18 2.49 -9.11
CA ARG A 123 6.24 3.10 -10.05
C ARG A 123 4.85 2.48 -9.90
N ALA A 124 4.74 1.17 -9.80
CA ALA A 124 3.47 0.49 -9.57
C ALA A 124 2.80 0.92 -8.25
N ASP A 125 3.59 1.10 -7.18
CA ASP A 125 3.13 1.63 -5.89
C ASP A 125 2.53 3.05 -6.03
N VAL A 126 3.12 3.91 -6.86
CA VAL A 126 2.59 5.26 -7.09
C VAL A 126 1.36 5.26 -8.01
N ILE A 127 1.37 4.46 -9.08
CA ILE A 127 0.26 4.39 -10.03
C ILE A 127 -1.04 4.01 -9.30
N ARG A 128 -1.02 3.00 -8.41
CA ARG A 128 -2.23 2.61 -7.67
C ARG A 128 -2.78 3.73 -6.78
N LEU A 129 -1.91 4.53 -6.17
CA LEU A 129 -2.31 5.66 -5.33
C LEU A 129 -2.95 6.77 -6.16
N VAL A 130 -2.37 7.09 -7.32
CA VAL A 130 -2.91 8.11 -8.23
C VAL A 130 -4.22 7.68 -8.85
N VAL A 131 -4.32 6.43 -9.31
CA VAL A 131 -5.58 5.85 -9.82
C VAL A 131 -6.70 5.99 -8.78
N LEU A 132 -6.45 5.60 -7.54
CA LEU A 132 -7.43 5.71 -6.46
C LEU A 132 -7.73 7.17 -6.08
N TYR A 133 -6.76 8.07 -6.15
CA TYR A 133 -7.05 9.49 -5.89
C TYR A 133 -7.99 10.07 -6.94
N VAL A 134 -7.79 9.73 -8.20
CA VAL A 134 -8.57 10.28 -9.33
C VAL A 134 -9.95 9.64 -9.38
N TYR A 135 -10.03 8.31 -9.32
CA TYR A 135 -11.26 7.57 -9.60
C TYR A 135 -11.93 7.01 -8.35
N GLY A 136 -11.23 6.92 -7.22
CA GLY A 136 -11.66 6.12 -6.08
C GLY A 136 -11.68 4.63 -6.42
N GLY A 137 -12.45 3.86 -5.66
CA GLY A 137 -12.70 2.45 -5.92
C GLY A 137 -11.84 1.52 -5.07
N ILE A 138 -11.61 0.32 -5.60
CA ILE A 138 -10.83 -0.74 -4.95
C ILE A 138 -9.65 -1.07 -5.86
N TYR A 139 -8.44 -0.95 -5.33
CA TYR A 139 -7.23 -1.49 -5.94
C TYR A 139 -6.86 -2.82 -5.29
N LEU A 140 -6.41 -3.77 -6.10
CA LEU A 140 -5.83 -5.03 -5.64
C LEU A 140 -4.79 -5.58 -6.61
N ASP A 141 -3.69 -6.12 -6.08
CA ASP A 141 -2.66 -6.77 -6.90
C ASP A 141 -3.22 -7.98 -7.66
N LEU A 142 -2.58 -8.31 -8.77
CA LEU A 142 -3.01 -9.40 -9.66
C LEU A 142 -2.82 -10.81 -9.07
N ASP A 143 -2.08 -10.94 -7.98
CA ASP A 143 -1.85 -12.20 -7.27
C ASP A 143 -2.87 -12.45 -6.15
N ILE A 144 -3.87 -11.57 -6.01
CA ILE A 144 -4.95 -11.66 -5.01
C ILE A 144 -6.16 -12.37 -5.59
N ILE A 145 -6.58 -13.44 -4.91
CA ILE A 145 -7.81 -14.19 -5.19
C ILE A 145 -8.90 -13.72 -4.25
N CYS A 146 -10.04 -13.28 -4.79
CA CYS A 146 -11.20 -12.95 -3.98
C CYS A 146 -11.98 -14.21 -3.62
N LEU A 147 -12.36 -14.32 -2.35
CA LEU A 147 -13.16 -15.42 -1.82
C LEU A 147 -14.61 -15.00 -1.55
N LYS A 148 -14.88 -13.68 -1.50
CA LYS A 148 -16.16 -13.09 -1.13
C LYS A 148 -16.40 -11.76 -1.84
N PRO A 149 -17.67 -11.30 -1.94
CA PRO A 149 -17.99 -9.93 -2.35
C PRO A 149 -17.41 -8.88 -1.39
N LEU A 150 -16.99 -7.75 -1.94
CA LEU A 150 -16.35 -6.65 -1.23
C LEU A 150 -17.29 -5.47 -0.96
N ASP A 151 -18.58 -5.58 -1.27
CA ASP A 151 -19.58 -4.51 -1.16
C ASP A 151 -19.59 -3.82 0.20
N LYS A 152 -19.36 -4.58 1.28
CA LYS A 152 -19.31 -4.05 2.64
C LYS A 152 -18.20 -3.02 2.83
N LEU A 153 -17.13 -3.10 2.06
CA LEU A 153 -16.00 -2.17 2.12
C LEU A 153 -16.33 -0.82 1.49
N LEU A 154 -17.38 -0.73 0.65
CA LEU A 154 -17.75 0.51 -0.04
C LEU A 154 -18.37 1.59 0.88
N ASN A 155 -18.74 1.21 2.10
CA ASN A 155 -19.29 2.10 3.12
C ASN A 155 -18.24 2.91 3.89
N TYR A 156 -16.96 2.61 3.68
CA TYR A 156 -15.84 3.25 4.36
C TYR A 156 -15.16 4.26 3.43
N GLU A 157 -14.39 5.18 4.01
CA GLU A 157 -13.72 6.22 3.21
C GLU A 157 -12.36 5.77 2.69
N PHE A 158 -11.59 5.06 3.51
CA PHE A 158 -10.26 4.61 3.16
C PHE A 158 -9.87 3.38 3.97
N ILE A 159 -9.47 2.30 3.30
CA ILE A 159 -9.13 1.03 3.94
C ILE A 159 -7.78 0.52 3.44
N LEU A 160 -6.94 0.07 4.38
CA LEU A 160 -5.71 -0.67 4.11
C LEU A 160 -5.64 -1.96 4.92
N PRO A 161 -4.96 -3.01 4.44
CA PRO A 161 -4.71 -4.22 5.21
C PRO A 161 -3.55 -4.04 6.20
N GLN A 162 -3.67 -4.66 7.38
CA GLN A 162 -2.54 -4.81 8.30
C GLN A 162 -1.53 -5.82 7.75
N THR A 163 -0.24 -5.47 7.79
CA THR A 163 0.87 -6.34 7.39
C THR A 163 1.61 -6.95 8.58
N LYS A 164 2.44 -7.96 8.31
CA LYS A 164 3.38 -8.56 9.28
C LYS A 164 4.83 -8.26 8.91
N PRO A 165 5.74 -8.02 9.87
CA PRO A 165 5.50 -8.03 11.31
C PRO A 165 4.76 -6.79 11.85
N VAL A 166 4.90 -5.62 11.19
CA VAL A 166 4.28 -4.36 11.61
C VAL A 166 3.94 -3.50 10.39
N GLY A 167 2.84 -2.74 10.47
CA GLY A 167 2.48 -1.69 9.50
C GLY A 167 1.29 -2.02 8.60
N LEU A 168 1.23 -1.33 7.47
CA LEU A 168 0.20 -1.42 6.43
C LEU A 168 0.76 -2.03 5.16
N SER A 169 -0.04 -2.86 4.48
CA SER A 169 0.29 -3.33 3.13
C SER A 169 -0.43 -2.49 2.09
N ASN A 170 0.11 -2.44 0.87
CA ASN A 170 -0.36 -1.57 -0.22
C ASN A 170 -0.73 -2.34 -1.49
N ASP A 171 -0.83 -3.66 -1.37
CA ASP A 171 -1.30 -4.61 -2.38
C ASP A 171 -2.84 -4.71 -2.43
N PHE A 172 -3.54 -4.13 -1.45
CA PHE A 172 -4.99 -3.93 -1.45
C PHE A 172 -5.32 -2.57 -0.83
N ILE A 173 -6.15 -1.75 -1.49
CA ILE A 173 -6.57 -0.44 -0.98
C ILE A 173 -8.00 -0.16 -1.41
N VAL A 174 -8.83 0.36 -0.50
CA VAL A 174 -10.15 0.91 -0.83
C VAL A 174 -10.11 2.40 -0.54
N ALA A 175 -10.59 3.24 -1.45
CA ALA A 175 -10.56 4.68 -1.24
C ALA A 175 -11.73 5.38 -1.92
N LYS A 176 -12.32 6.36 -1.22
CA LYS A 176 -13.16 7.37 -1.87
C LYS A 176 -12.29 8.25 -2.78
N PRO A 177 -12.81 8.73 -3.92
CA PRO A 177 -12.07 9.63 -4.78
C PRO A 177 -11.66 10.89 -4.02
N ARG A 178 -10.46 11.40 -4.32
CA ARG A 178 -9.86 12.59 -3.73
C ARG A 178 -9.73 12.55 -2.20
N HIS A 179 -9.58 11.36 -1.59
CA HIS A 179 -9.37 11.24 -0.14
C HIS A 179 -8.11 12.02 0.30
N PRO A 180 -8.18 12.90 1.33
CA PRO A 180 -7.05 13.76 1.72
C PRO A 180 -5.77 13.02 2.11
N PHE A 181 -5.90 11.82 2.67
CA PHE A 181 -4.74 10.97 2.97
C PHE A 181 -3.94 10.59 1.72
N LEU A 182 -4.60 10.27 0.60
CA LEU A 182 -3.90 10.01 -0.67
C LEU A 182 -3.14 11.23 -1.16
N LEU A 183 -3.72 12.43 -1.01
CA LEU A 183 -3.04 13.66 -1.37
C LEU A 183 -1.80 13.90 -0.51
N GLN A 184 -1.87 13.63 0.80
CA GLN A 184 -0.70 13.71 1.69
C GLN A 184 0.41 12.77 1.20
N ILE A 185 0.08 11.48 0.99
CA ILE A 185 1.03 10.48 0.51
C ILE A 185 1.70 10.94 -0.78
N LEU A 186 0.91 11.37 -1.77
CA LEU A 186 1.42 11.78 -3.08
C LEU A 186 2.32 13.01 -3.00
N ASN A 187 1.98 14.00 -2.17
CA ASN A 187 2.80 15.19 -1.95
C ASN A 187 4.14 14.89 -1.25
N ASP A 188 4.19 13.84 -0.45
CA ASP A 188 5.38 13.50 0.34
C ASP A 188 6.33 12.52 -0.38
N LEU A 189 5.90 11.89 -1.49
CA LEU A 189 6.74 11.01 -2.32
C LEU A 189 8.16 11.57 -2.62
N PRO A 190 8.34 12.85 -3.02
CA PRO A 190 9.68 13.41 -3.27
C PRO A 190 10.58 13.42 -2.02
N LYS A 191 10.02 13.61 -0.82
CA LYS A 191 10.77 13.63 0.46
C LYS A 191 11.30 12.24 0.84
N PHE A 192 10.59 11.19 0.40
CA PHE A 192 10.91 9.79 0.68
C PHE A 192 11.63 9.08 -0.47
N ASN A 193 11.88 9.76 -1.59
CA ASN A 193 12.68 9.23 -2.69
C ASN A 193 14.16 9.09 -2.30
N ARG A 194 14.48 8.01 -1.60
CA ARG A 194 15.81 7.69 -1.05
C ARG A 194 16.26 6.33 -1.54
N ASN A 195 17.54 6.21 -1.87
CA ASN A 195 18.16 4.94 -2.22
C ASN A 195 18.91 4.37 -1.00
N PHE A 196 18.55 3.15 -0.59
CA PHE A 196 19.14 2.45 0.56
C PHE A 196 20.12 1.35 0.12
N PHE A 197 20.81 1.53 -1.01
CA PHE A 197 21.79 0.64 -1.66
C PHE A 197 21.25 -0.70 -2.16
N THR A 198 20.23 -1.26 -1.50
CA THR A 198 19.61 -2.53 -1.88
C THR A 198 18.14 -2.33 -2.20
N LYS A 199 17.61 -3.18 -3.09
CA LYS A 199 16.25 -3.06 -3.62
C LYS A 199 15.17 -3.06 -2.54
N TYR A 200 15.22 -4.03 -1.64
CA TYR A 200 14.16 -4.25 -0.65
C TYR A 200 13.91 -3.02 0.27
N PRO A 201 14.89 -2.50 1.03
CA PRO A 201 14.67 -1.32 1.86
C PRO A 201 14.38 -0.07 1.03
N THR A 202 14.97 0.06 -0.16
CA THR A 202 14.67 1.19 -1.06
C THR A 202 13.20 1.24 -1.43
N VAL A 203 12.62 0.13 -1.87
CA VAL A 203 11.18 0.04 -2.18
C VAL A 203 10.35 0.27 -0.92
N MET A 204 10.67 -0.44 0.17
CA MET A 204 9.87 -0.46 1.39
C MET A 204 9.69 0.93 2.02
N PHE A 205 10.71 1.79 1.95
CA PHE A 205 10.72 3.11 2.59
C PHE A 205 10.43 4.30 1.68
N SER A 206 10.43 4.11 0.36
CA SER A 206 10.15 5.22 -0.57
C SER A 206 8.70 5.26 -1.02
N THR A 207 8.13 4.10 -1.34
CA THR A 207 6.76 3.97 -1.90
C THR A 207 5.96 2.82 -1.28
N GLY A 208 6.66 1.92 -0.59
CA GLY A 208 6.10 0.66 -0.08
C GLY A 208 5.44 0.75 1.30
N PRO A 209 5.24 -0.42 1.93
CA PRO A 209 4.55 -0.57 3.22
C PRO A 209 5.01 0.36 4.35
N MET A 210 6.32 0.57 4.52
CA MET A 210 6.83 1.37 5.64
C MET A 210 6.65 2.87 5.40
N PHE A 211 6.75 3.32 4.15
CA PHE A 211 6.37 4.68 3.77
C PHE A 211 4.90 4.94 4.10
N LEU A 212 3.99 4.07 3.66
CA LEU A 212 2.56 4.23 3.95
C LEU A 212 2.23 4.12 5.44
N THR A 213 2.94 3.27 6.17
CA THR A 213 2.81 3.17 7.64
C THR A 213 3.22 4.49 8.31
N HIS A 214 4.29 5.12 7.82
CA HIS A 214 4.72 6.44 8.29
C HIS A 214 3.67 7.51 7.98
N GLU A 215 3.18 7.58 6.74
CA GLU A 215 2.16 8.54 6.33
C GLU A 215 0.86 8.39 7.15
N ALA A 216 0.38 7.16 7.34
CA ALA A 216 -0.82 6.91 8.13
C ALA A 216 -0.65 7.28 9.60
N SER A 217 0.57 7.15 10.12
CA SER A 217 0.93 7.48 11.49
C SER A 217 0.92 8.99 11.75
N SER A 218 1.37 9.78 10.77
CA SER A 218 1.42 11.24 10.81
C SER A 218 0.12 11.93 10.35
N TYR A 219 -0.77 11.21 9.69
CA TYR A 219 -2.03 11.76 9.18
C TYR A 219 -2.91 12.31 10.31
N PRO A 220 -3.38 13.58 10.26
CA PRO A 220 -4.15 14.17 11.37
C PRO A 220 -5.51 13.51 11.63
N ASN A 221 -6.23 13.10 10.57
CA ASN A 221 -7.59 12.56 10.67
C ASN A 221 -7.60 11.02 10.63
N ARG A 222 -6.86 10.36 11.52
CA ARG A 222 -6.73 8.88 11.52
C ARG A 222 -8.05 8.14 11.68
N SER A 223 -9.08 8.78 12.24
CA SER A 223 -10.44 8.21 12.32
C SER A 223 -11.10 7.97 10.96
N SER A 224 -10.61 8.59 9.88
CA SER A 224 -11.09 8.31 8.52
C SER A 224 -10.36 7.14 7.84
N LEU A 225 -9.42 6.50 8.54
CA LEU A 225 -8.69 5.32 8.07
C LEU A 225 -9.21 4.09 8.79
N ASP A 226 -9.49 3.04 8.04
CA ASP A 226 -9.89 1.74 8.55
C ASP A 226 -8.88 0.67 8.14
N ILE A 227 -8.73 -0.37 8.97
CA ILE A 227 -7.77 -1.45 8.72
C ILE A 227 -8.48 -2.79 8.57
N ILE A 228 -8.18 -3.54 7.52
CA ILE A 228 -8.58 -4.94 7.43
C ILE A 228 -7.68 -5.77 8.35
N SER A 229 -8.28 -6.48 9.30
CA SER A 229 -7.56 -7.35 10.22
C SER A 229 -6.89 -8.53 9.48
N PRO A 230 -5.80 -9.11 10.01
CA PRO A 230 -5.11 -10.22 9.34
C PRO A 230 -5.99 -11.44 9.04
N VAL A 231 -7.05 -11.65 9.84
CA VAL A 231 -8.04 -12.72 9.66
C VAL A 231 -8.93 -12.47 8.45
N LEU A 232 -9.39 -11.23 8.27
CA LEU A 232 -10.16 -10.84 7.08
C LEU A 232 -9.26 -10.76 5.84
N TYR A 233 -8.00 -10.33 6.01
CA TYR A 233 -7.09 -10.16 4.90
C TYR A 233 -6.65 -11.49 4.28
N GLY A 234 -6.53 -12.56 5.08
CA GLY A 234 -6.30 -13.91 4.56
C GLY A 234 -4.90 -14.18 4.00
N LYS A 235 -3.96 -13.21 4.08
CA LYS A 235 -2.55 -13.38 3.69
C LYS A 235 -1.73 -14.20 4.70
N TYR A 236 -2.00 -14.02 5.99
CA TYR A 236 -1.18 -14.58 7.07
C TYR A 236 -1.92 -15.58 7.97
N VAL A 237 -3.22 -15.77 7.74
CA VAL A 237 -4.09 -16.68 8.50
C VAL A 237 -4.74 -17.62 7.50
N TYR A 238 -4.30 -18.88 7.50
CA TYR A 238 -4.82 -19.90 6.60
C TYR A 238 -6.15 -20.46 7.12
N ASN A 239 -7.03 -20.89 6.22
CA ASN A 239 -8.28 -21.61 6.51
C ASN A 239 -9.31 -20.87 7.38
N SER A 240 -9.21 -19.54 7.49
CA SER A 240 -10.28 -18.75 8.09
C SER A 240 -11.48 -18.69 7.13
N SER A 241 -12.66 -19.09 7.61
CA SER A 241 -13.92 -18.93 6.88
C SER A 241 -14.31 -17.46 6.70
N TYR A 242 -13.65 -16.54 7.40
CA TYR A 242 -13.91 -15.10 7.34
C TYR A 242 -13.07 -14.36 6.29
N SER A 243 -12.00 -14.97 5.78
CA SER A 243 -11.09 -14.33 4.82
C SER A 243 -11.83 -13.81 3.59
N LEU A 244 -11.52 -12.58 3.21
CA LEU A 244 -11.94 -11.96 1.94
C LEU A 244 -11.06 -12.42 0.79
N PHE A 245 -9.78 -12.71 1.08
CA PHE A 245 -8.78 -13.00 0.06
C PHE A 245 -7.95 -14.24 0.36
N ARG A 246 -7.31 -14.74 -0.70
CA ARG A 246 -6.17 -15.64 -0.65
C ARG A 246 -5.08 -15.10 -1.58
N HIS A 247 -3.84 -15.13 -1.16
CA HIS A 247 -2.72 -14.62 -1.96
C HIS A 247 -1.97 -15.77 -2.63
N LEU A 248 -1.71 -15.64 -3.93
CA LEU A 248 -0.78 -16.52 -4.62
C LEU A 248 0.65 -16.18 -4.17
N LYS A 249 1.50 -17.21 -4.07
CA LYS A 249 2.93 -16.95 -3.91
C LYS A 249 3.49 -16.46 -5.25
N GLY A 250 4.09 -15.28 -5.20
CA GLY A 250 4.84 -14.66 -6.30
C GLY A 250 5.90 -15.61 -6.81
#